data_AF-A0A8T6NFN8-F1
#
_entry.id   AF-A0A8T6NFN8-F1
#
_cell.length_a   1.000
_cell.length_b   1.000
_cell.length_c   1.000
_cell.angle_alpha   90.00
_cell.angle_beta   90.00
_cell.angle_gamma   90.00
#
_symmetry.space_group_name_H-M   'P 1'
#
loop_
_entity.id
_entity.type
_entity.pdbx_description
1 polymer ?
#
loop_
_entity_poly.entity_id
_entity_poly.type
_entity_poly.pdbx_seq_one_letter_code
_entity_poly.pdbx_strand_id
1 'polypeptide(L)'
;MVRKEAKGRGGRKTNNPPGVEGTSIAGGGDVIILEDVTTTGGSAIQAVKKIESETDCKVVAVISILDREEGGKEAFESEGIRFESLLCRTDISG
;
A
#
# COMPACT_ATOMS: atom_id res chain seq x y z
N MET A 1 5.76 -7.38 -0.83
CA MET A 1 6.29 -6.17 -0.15
C MET A 1 6.74 -5.19 -1.21
N VAL A 2 6.30 -3.92 -1.10
CA VAL A 2 6.73 -2.85 -2.00
C VAL A 2 7.86 -2.07 -1.34
N ARG A 3 8.99 -1.93 -2.03
CA ARG A 3 10.14 -1.14 -1.59
C ARG A 3 10.01 0.29 -2.11
N LYS A 4 10.46 1.27 -1.30
CA LYS A 4 10.63 2.66 -1.74
C LYS A 4 11.61 2.80 -2.90
N GLU A 5 12.69 2.02 -2.87
CA GLU A 5 13.69 1.96 -3.94
C GLU A 5 13.95 0.52 -4.39
N ALA A 6 14.07 0.31 -5.70
CA ALA A 6 14.37 -1.01 -6.25
C ALA A 6 15.85 -1.37 -6.01
N LYS A 7 16.10 -2.63 -5.61
CA LYS A 7 17.47 -3.16 -5.62
C LYS A 7 17.90 -3.41 -7.06
N GLY A 8 19.07 -2.92 -7.47
CA GLY A 8 19.55 -2.93 -8.87
C GLY A 8 19.65 -4.27 -9.61
N ARG A 9 19.34 -5.40 -8.97
CA ARG A 9 19.24 -6.75 -9.60
C ARG A 9 18.02 -7.57 -9.15
N GLY A 10 17.14 -7.04 -8.30
CA GLY A 10 16.02 -7.78 -7.69
C GLY A 10 14.73 -7.65 -8.50
N GLY A 11 14.19 -8.78 -8.97
CA GLY A 11 12.92 -8.88 -9.72
C GLY A 11 12.89 -10.05 -10.72
N ARG A 12 14.06 -10.47 -11.24
CA ARG A 12 14.18 -11.48 -12.31
C ARG A 12 13.65 -12.88 -11.99
N LYS A 13 13.45 -13.25 -10.72
CA LYS A 13 13.00 -14.60 -10.36
C LYS A 13 11.49 -14.79 -10.35
N THR A 14 10.70 -13.70 -10.28
CA THR A 14 9.25 -13.78 -10.03
C THR A 14 8.42 -13.02 -11.06
N ASN A 15 9.05 -12.44 -12.08
CA ASN A 15 8.40 -11.56 -13.07
C ASN A 15 7.68 -10.35 -12.46
N ASN A 16 7.96 -10.03 -11.20
CA ASN A 16 7.42 -8.84 -10.56
C ASN A 16 8.18 -7.59 -11.01
N PRO A 17 7.53 -6.42 -11.00
CA PRO A 17 8.20 -5.16 -11.27
C PRO A 17 9.33 -4.85 -10.26
N PRO A 18 10.34 -4.04 -10.65
CA PRO A 18 11.44 -3.67 -9.77
C PRO A 18 10.96 -3.06 -8.44
N GLY A 19 11.38 -3.63 -7.32
CA GLY A 19 10.97 -3.18 -5.98
C GLY A 19 9.71 -3.85 -5.43
N VAL A 20 9.08 -4.77 -6.17
CA VAL A 20 8.04 -5.66 -5.67
C VAL A 20 8.63 -7.04 -5.35
N GLU A 21 8.71 -7.37 -4.06
CA GLU A 21 9.26 -8.63 -3.55
C GLU A 21 8.14 -9.59 -3.13
N GLY A 22 8.33 -10.90 -3.39
CA GLY A 22 7.39 -11.97 -3.02
C GLY A 22 7.03 -12.88 -4.19
N THR A 23 5.99 -13.68 -4.03
CA THR A 23 5.38 -14.49 -5.11
C THR A 23 5.01 -13.61 -6.30
N SER A 24 4.98 -14.20 -7.50
CA SER A 24 4.57 -13.48 -8.70
C SER A 24 3.15 -12.93 -8.54
N ILE A 25 2.99 -11.64 -8.81
CA ILE A 25 1.68 -10.96 -8.93
C ILE A 25 1.44 -10.53 -10.38
N ALA A 26 2.28 -10.96 -11.32
CA ALA A 26 2.18 -10.58 -12.73
C ALA A 26 0.91 -11.12 -13.42
N GLY A 27 0.24 -12.12 -12.82
CA GLY A 27 -1.06 -12.61 -13.29
C GLY A 27 -2.25 -11.72 -12.91
N GLY A 28 -2.00 -10.60 -12.23
CA GLY A 28 -3.04 -9.69 -11.75
C GLY A 28 -3.80 -10.24 -10.54
N GLY A 29 -4.97 -9.63 -10.30
CA GLY A 29 -5.88 -9.99 -9.21
C GLY A 29 -6.10 -8.86 -8.20
N ASP A 30 -7.04 -9.09 -7.29
CA ASP A 30 -7.36 -8.14 -6.23
C ASP A 30 -6.34 -8.24 -5.10
N VAL A 31 -5.75 -7.10 -4.72
CA VAL A 31 -4.76 -7.02 -3.65
C VAL A 31 -5.11 -5.91 -2.67
N ILE A 32 -4.61 -6.05 -1.44
CA ILE A 32 -4.67 -5.01 -0.41
C ILE A 32 -3.26 -4.54 -0.07
N ILE A 33 -3.13 -3.25 0.26
CA ILE A 33 -1.93 -2.74 0.95
C ILE A 33 -2.19 -2.82 2.45
N LEU A 34 -1.24 -3.41 3.19
CA LEU A 34 -1.29 -3.51 4.64
C LEU A 34 -0.19 -2.63 5.24
N GLU A 35 -0.58 -1.71 6.12
CA GLU A 35 0.32 -0.86 6.91
C GLU A 35 0.23 -1.22 8.40
N ASP A 36 1.33 -1.01 9.13
CA ASP A 36 1.34 -1.08 10.59
C ASP A 36 0.75 0.21 11.20
N VAL A 37 1.21 1.37 10.73
CA VAL A 37 0.77 2.67 11.20
C VAL A 37 0.60 3.61 10.02
N THR A 38 -0.54 4.26 9.93
CA THR A 38 -0.80 5.30 8.94
C THR A 38 -0.71 6.68 9.59
N THR A 39 0.12 7.55 9.02
CA THR A 39 0.14 8.99 9.32
C THR A 39 -0.53 9.77 8.19
N THR A 40 0.22 10.17 7.17
CA THR A 40 -0.27 10.93 6.01
C THR A 40 -0.68 10.06 4.82
N GLY A 41 -0.46 8.74 4.89
CA GLY A 41 -0.79 7.79 3.82
C GLY A 41 0.13 7.81 2.59
N GLY A 42 1.08 8.74 2.49
CA GLY A 42 1.89 8.94 1.27
C GLY A 42 2.67 7.71 0.79
N SER A 43 3.20 6.88 1.70
CA SER A 43 3.93 5.66 1.31
C SER A 43 2.99 4.61 0.71
N ALA A 44 1.81 4.43 1.30
CA ALA A 44 0.80 3.51 0.79
C ALA A 44 0.25 3.98 -0.56
N ILE A 45 -0.02 5.29 -0.74
CA ILE A 45 -0.46 5.85 -2.03
C ILE A 45 0.58 5.58 -3.14
N GLN A 46 1.87 5.76 -2.85
CA GLN A 46 2.93 5.43 -3.80
C GLN A 46 2.95 3.93 -4.14
N ALA A 47 2.71 3.06 -3.14
CA ALA A 47 2.62 1.63 -3.37
C ALA A 47 1.41 1.25 -4.23
N VAL A 48 0.24 1.87 -4.00
CA VAL A 48 -0.96 1.68 -4.84
C VAL A 48 -0.67 2.03 -6.28
N LYS A 49 -0.22 3.27 -6.53
CA LYS A 49 0.08 3.77 -7.88
C LYS A 49 1.09 2.88 -8.60
N LYS A 50 2.13 2.44 -7.89
CA LYS A 50 3.14 1.55 -8.45
C LYS A 50 2.56 0.20 -8.88
N ILE A 51 1.80 -0.46 -8.00
CA ILE A 51 1.21 -1.77 -8.31
C ILE A 51 0.27 -1.66 -9.52
N GLU A 52 -0.64 -0.68 -9.50
CA GLU A 52 -1.64 -0.53 -10.58
C GLU A 52 -1.03 -0.06 -11.90
N SER A 53 0.08 0.69 -11.87
CA SER A 53 0.76 1.13 -13.10
C SER A 53 1.68 0.09 -13.73
N GLU A 54 2.18 -0.87 -12.93
CA GLU A 54 3.20 -1.84 -13.35
C GLU A 54 2.67 -3.27 -13.45
N THR A 55 1.41 -3.53 -13.07
CA THR A 55 0.79 -4.88 -13.07
C THR A 55 -0.70 -4.82 -13.39
N ASP A 56 -1.30 -5.97 -13.72
CA ASP A 56 -2.76 -6.14 -13.84
C ASP A 56 -3.47 -6.32 -12.49
N CYS A 57 -2.80 -6.00 -11.37
CA CYS A 57 -3.43 -6.05 -10.05
C CYS A 57 -4.33 -4.84 -9.83
N LYS A 58 -5.42 -5.05 -9.12
CA LYS A 58 -6.30 -3.98 -8.63
C LYS A 58 -6.12 -3.84 -7.13
N VAL A 59 -5.78 -2.64 -6.65
CA VAL A 59 -5.71 -2.39 -5.22
C VAL A 59 -7.11 -2.06 -4.72
N VAL A 60 -7.72 -2.96 -3.95
CA VAL A 60 -9.11 -2.79 -3.51
C VAL A 60 -9.25 -2.00 -2.22
N ALA A 61 -8.19 -1.94 -1.41
CA ALA A 61 -8.13 -1.15 -0.18
C ALA A 61 -6.70 -1.00 0.35
N VAL A 62 -6.50 0.02 1.17
CA VAL A 62 -5.42 0.12 2.14
C VAL A 62 -6.00 -0.18 3.53
N ILE A 63 -5.38 -1.10 4.27
CA ILE A 63 -5.77 -1.46 5.63
C ILE A 63 -4.59 -1.15 6.56
N SER A 64 -4.87 -0.51 7.69
CA SER A 64 -3.86 -0.20 8.71
C SER A 64 -4.24 -0.75 10.08
N ILE A 65 -3.24 -1.10 10.89
CA ILE A 65 -3.49 -1.46 12.30
C ILE A 65 -3.87 -0.19 13.09
N LEU A 66 -3.15 0.91 12.89
CA LEU A 66 -3.39 2.17 13.60
C LEU A 66 -3.37 3.37 12.64
N ASP A 67 -4.48 4.11 12.58
CA ASP A 67 -4.53 5.45 12.02
C ASP A 67 -4.16 6.48 13.09
N ARG A 68 -3.11 7.29 12.85
CA ARG A 68 -2.70 8.36 13.77
C ARG A 68 -3.55 9.64 13.68
N GLU A 69 -4.52 9.67 12.77
CA GLU A 69 -5.40 10.81 12.51
C GLU A 69 -4.58 12.07 12.12
N GLU A 70 -3.59 11.87 11.25
CA GLU A 70 -2.67 12.90 10.76
C GLU A 70 -2.91 13.25 9.27
N GLY A 71 -4.15 13.07 8.79
CA GLY A 71 -4.56 13.40 7.42
C GLY A 71 -4.51 12.23 6.42
N GLY A 72 -4.22 11.00 6.87
CA GLY A 72 -4.10 9.84 6.00
C GLY A 72 -5.42 9.46 5.33
N LYS A 73 -6.53 9.46 6.08
CA LYS A 73 -7.86 9.14 5.57
C LYS A 73 -8.28 10.06 4.43
N GLU A 74 -8.11 11.37 4.60
CA GLU A 74 -8.42 12.39 3.60
C GLU A 74 -7.53 12.24 2.36
N ALA A 75 -6.26 11.90 2.55
CA ALA A 75 -5.34 11.65 1.44
C ALA A 75 -5.79 10.44 0.60
N PHE A 76 -6.19 9.32 1.22
CA PHE A 76 -6.72 8.17 0.50
C PHE A 76 -8.04 8.48 -0.23
N GLU A 77 -8.95 9.19 0.43
CA GLU A 77 -10.22 9.60 -0.17
C GLU A 77 -10.00 10.49 -1.41
N SER A 78 -9.06 11.43 -1.35
CA SER A 78 -8.70 12.29 -2.48
C SER A 78 -8.16 11.55 -3.71
N GLU A 79 -7.59 10.37 -3.49
CA GLU A 79 -7.06 9.48 -4.52
C GLU A 79 -8.08 8.39 -4.93
N GLY A 80 -9.29 8.40 -4.35
CA GLY A 80 -10.32 7.38 -4.59
C GLY A 80 -9.97 6.00 -4.02
N ILE A 81 -9.06 5.95 -3.05
CA ILE A 81 -8.57 4.72 -2.42
C ILE A 81 -9.40 4.43 -1.17
N ARG A 82 -9.99 3.24 -1.08
CA ARG A 82 -10.66 2.81 0.14
C ARG A 82 -9.63 2.60 1.26
N PHE A 83 -9.85 3.22 2.41
CA PHE A 83 -9.02 3.08 3.59
C PHE A 83 -9.83 2.63 4.81
N GLU A 84 -9.31 1.66 5.56
CA GLU A 84 -9.87 1.19 6.82
C GLU A 84 -8.73 1.01 7.83
N SER A 85 -8.97 1.34 9.10
CA SER A 85 -8.05 1.08 10.20
C SER A 85 -8.70 0.22 11.29
N LEU A 86 -7.91 -0.59 11.98
CA LEU A 86 -8.41 -1.35 13.14
C LEU A 86 -8.56 -0.48 14.38
N LEU A 87 -7.69 0.53 14.53
CA LEU A 87 -7.69 1.50 15.61
C LEU A 87 -7.41 2.89 15.03
N CYS A 88 -7.98 3.90 15.64
CA CYS A 88 -7.61 5.30 15.53
C CYS A 88 -6.79 5.73 16.76
N ARG A 89 -6.01 6.81 16.65
CA ARG A 89 -5.29 7.39 17.79
C ARG A 89 -6.25 7.68 18.93
N THR A 90 -7.40 8.28 18.62
CA THR A 90 -8.50 8.55 19.56
C THR A 90 -9.04 7.32 20.29
N ASP A 91 -8.87 6.09 19.78
CA ASP A 91 -9.27 4.87 20.49
C ASP A 91 -8.32 4.52 21.66
N ILE A 92 -7.08 5.03 21.62
CA ILE A 92 -6.01 4.65 22.56
C ILE A 92 -5.35 5.82 23.29
N SER A 93 -5.58 7.06 22.83
CA SER A 93 -5.15 8.29 23.52
C SER A 93 -6.34 8.89 24.28
N GLY A 94 -6.38 8.66 25.59
CA GLY A 94 -7.35 9.29 26.50
C GLY A 94 -7.17 10.79 26.66
#